data_AF-A0A383F390-F1
#
_entry.id   AF-A0A383F390-F1
#
_cell.length_a   1.000
_cell.length_b   1.000
_cell.length_c   1.000
_cell.angle_alpha   90.00
_cell.angle_beta   90.00
_cell.angle_gamma   90.00
#
_symmetry.space_group_name_H-M   'P 1'
#
loop_
_entity.id
_entity.type
_entity.pdbx_description
1 polymer ?
#
loop_
_entity_poly.entity_id
_entity_poly.type
_entity_poly.pdbx_seq_one_letter_code
_entity_poly.pdbx_strand_id
1 'polypeptide(L)'
;MAFYYPQDVTENMGPTAVQPGTQYYQHHNRAVEGVSLCGGAGTVTIVHYDLWHRATENQSKKIRLMLKFLFCRTEEPLQPSWDTESSDWNINSSFSHKPQLMWRHIWQWYLGKGSGKQKTVSAININVEESNRLLSCSGTTTEEMIETLGQAVHDQNEVTRLKALYDLGEIGVSAVPKLMTKFREESKTGSIQNLERADFANPSQIDTVYGLAAVGKPAVPALMETLD
;
A
#
# COMPACT_ATOMS: atom_id res chain seq x y z
N MET A 1 7.80 6.75 -10.31
CA MET A 1 8.57 7.94 -10.75
C MET A 1 10.02 7.56 -11.01
N ALA A 2 10.79 8.39 -11.73
CA ALA A 2 12.21 8.17 -11.97
C ALA A 2 13.06 9.38 -11.57
N PHE A 3 14.23 9.09 -11.01
CA PHE A 3 15.31 10.05 -10.77
C PHE A 3 16.41 9.81 -11.78
N TYR A 4 16.73 10.82 -12.58
CA TYR A 4 17.83 10.78 -13.53
C TYR A 4 18.96 11.70 -13.09
N TYR A 5 20.18 11.16 -13.02
CA TYR A 5 21.37 11.88 -12.63
C TYR A 5 22.23 12.19 -13.87
N PRO A 6 22.26 13.45 -14.37
CA PRO A 6 23.07 13.83 -15.53
C PRO A 6 24.57 13.95 -15.24
N GLN A 7 24.97 13.67 -14.00
CA GLN A 7 26.34 13.77 -13.50
C GLN A 7 26.57 12.66 -12.47
N ASP A 8 27.84 12.36 -12.17
CA ASP A 8 28.19 11.48 -11.07
C ASP A 8 27.63 12.04 -9.74
N VAL A 9 27.02 11.16 -8.96
CA VAL A 9 26.49 11.46 -7.62
C VAL A 9 27.08 10.47 -6.62
N THR A 10 27.91 11.00 -5.73
CA THR A 10 28.48 10.31 -4.57
C THR A 10 27.72 10.68 -3.30
N GLU A 11 27.97 9.96 -2.21
CA GLU A 11 27.26 10.17 -0.93
C GLU A 11 27.41 11.60 -0.39
N ASN A 12 28.59 12.20 -0.52
CA ASN A 12 28.84 13.57 -0.06
C ASN A 12 28.20 14.67 -0.95
N MET A 13 27.61 14.32 -2.09
CA MET A 13 26.97 15.27 -3.00
C MET A 13 25.48 15.52 -2.67
N GLY A 14 24.98 14.99 -1.55
CA GLY A 14 23.59 15.14 -1.14
C GLY A 14 22.61 14.34 -2.02
N PRO A 15 22.83 13.03 -2.24
CA PRO A 15 21.93 12.19 -3.04
C PRO A 15 20.50 12.18 -2.45
N THR A 16 19.57 11.66 -3.24
CA THR A 16 18.27 11.28 -2.68
C THR A 16 18.47 10.03 -1.82
N ALA A 17 18.02 10.05 -0.58
CA ALA A 17 17.93 8.87 0.27
C ALA A 17 16.49 8.33 0.28
N VAL A 18 16.32 7.01 0.21
CA VAL A 18 15.02 6.33 0.22
C VAL A 18 14.89 5.38 1.40
N GLN A 19 13.67 5.15 1.89
CA GLN A 19 13.42 4.11 2.89
C GLN A 19 12.69 2.93 2.23
N PRO A 20 13.36 1.80 1.96
CA PRO A 20 12.76 0.67 1.26
C PRO A 20 11.51 0.13 1.95
N GLY A 21 10.46 -0.16 1.17
CA GLY A 21 9.22 -0.77 1.68
C GLY A 21 8.24 0.20 2.33
N THR A 22 8.51 1.50 2.33
CA THR A 22 7.65 2.52 2.95
C THR A 22 6.45 2.92 2.10
N GLN A 23 6.42 2.56 0.81
CA GLN A 23 5.37 2.97 -0.13
C GLN A 23 3.95 2.47 0.20
N TYR A 24 3.82 1.63 1.22
CA TYR A 24 2.55 1.06 1.65
C TYR A 24 2.04 1.67 2.96
N TYR A 25 2.80 2.58 3.56
CA TYR A 25 2.56 3.09 4.89
C TYR A 25 2.39 4.60 4.84
N GLN A 26 1.60 5.09 5.77
CA GLN A 26 1.23 6.49 5.90
C GLN A 26 2.01 7.18 7.02
N HIS A 27 2.59 6.43 7.98
CA HIS A 27 3.22 7.01 9.16
C HIS A 27 4.75 7.07 9.14
N HIS A 28 5.27 8.25 8.80
CA HIS A 28 6.62 8.79 9.03
C HIS A 28 7.57 8.08 10.02
N ASN A 29 8.25 6.96 9.75
CA ASN A 29 9.26 6.45 10.69
C ASN A 29 10.60 7.21 10.57
N ARG A 30 10.76 8.25 11.37
CA ARG A 30 11.97 9.10 11.41
C ARG A 30 13.22 8.40 11.93
N ALA A 31 13.08 7.28 12.64
CA ALA A 31 14.21 6.58 13.24
C ALA A 31 14.98 5.69 12.25
N VAL A 32 14.37 5.37 11.10
CA VAL A 32 14.99 4.51 10.09
C VAL A 32 15.85 5.36 9.17
N GLU A 33 17.13 5.02 9.04
CA GLU A 33 18.01 5.71 8.08
C GLU A 33 17.66 5.31 6.64
N GLY A 34 17.77 6.26 5.72
CA GLY A 34 17.51 6.01 4.30
C GLY A 34 18.74 5.48 3.58
N VAL A 35 18.52 4.71 2.52
CA VAL A 35 19.56 4.25 1.59
C VAL A 35 19.79 5.34 0.54
N SER A 36 21.04 5.80 0.43
CA SER A 36 21.45 6.80 -0.56
C SER A 36 21.44 6.25 -1.98
N LEU A 37 20.80 6.99 -2.88
CA LEU A 37 20.79 6.70 -4.32
C LEU A 37 21.95 7.41 -5.01
N CYS A 38 23.09 6.74 -5.06
CA CYS A 38 24.30 7.18 -5.74
C CYS A 38 24.47 6.44 -7.07
N GLY A 39 25.26 7.02 -7.98
CA GLY A 39 25.54 6.42 -9.29
C GLY A 39 26.35 7.33 -10.20
N GLY A 40 26.85 6.77 -11.29
CA GLY A 40 27.54 7.53 -12.34
C GLY A 40 26.58 8.38 -13.16
N ALA A 41 27.11 9.34 -13.90
CA ALA A 41 26.36 10.13 -14.88
C ALA A 41 25.57 9.20 -15.83
N GLY A 42 24.30 9.51 -16.04
CA GLY A 42 23.40 8.69 -16.83
C GLY A 42 22.52 7.74 -15.99
N THR A 43 22.78 7.58 -14.70
CA THR A 43 22.02 6.67 -13.83
C THR A 43 20.55 7.10 -13.73
N VAL A 44 19.64 6.14 -13.92
CA VAL A 44 18.21 6.28 -13.67
C VAL A 44 17.80 5.33 -12.54
N THR A 45 17.18 5.86 -11.49
CA THR A 45 16.52 5.05 -10.45
C THR A 45 15.00 5.16 -10.59
N ILE A 46 14.32 4.03 -10.70
CA ILE A 46 12.85 3.94 -10.69
C ILE A 46 12.40 3.67 -9.25
N VAL A 47 11.51 4.51 -8.73
CA VAL A 47 10.94 4.36 -7.38
C VAL A 47 9.41 4.49 -7.41
N HIS A 48 8.74 3.85 -6.45
CA HIS A 48 7.30 4.06 -6.24
C HIS A 48 7.05 5.53 -5.85
N TYR A 49 5.91 6.10 -6.27
CA TYR A 49 5.61 7.51 -6.00
C TYR A 49 5.51 7.80 -4.50
N ASP A 50 4.81 6.93 -3.77
CA ASP A 50 4.61 7.05 -2.31
C ASP A 50 5.79 6.55 -1.46
N LEU A 51 6.90 6.12 -2.07
CA LEU A 51 8.08 5.72 -1.30
C LEU A 51 8.63 6.92 -0.55
N TRP A 52 8.89 6.81 0.75
CA TRP A 52 9.53 7.91 1.47
C TRP A 52 10.95 8.12 0.98
N HIS A 53 11.22 9.38 0.66
CA HIS A 53 12.49 9.82 0.14
C HIS A 53 12.77 11.25 0.57
N ARG A 54 14.05 11.58 0.77
CA ARG A 54 14.52 12.93 1.09
C ARG A 54 15.78 13.27 0.33
N ALA A 55 16.03 14.54 0.08
CA ALA A 55 17.37 14.99 -0.27
C ALA A 55 18.24 14.99 1.00
N THR A 56 19.48 14.51 0.90
CA THR A 56 20.46 14.65 1.99
C THR A 56 21.31 15.91 1.80
N GLU A 57 22.07 16.28 2.82
CA GLU A 57 22.94 17.44 2.78
C GLU A 57 24.04 17.27 1.71
N ASN A 58 24.24 18.31 0.89
CA ASN A 58 25.36 18.35 -0.05
C ASN A 58 26.57 19.00 0.63
N GLN A 59 27.55 18.17 0.99
CA GLN A 59 28.80 18.59 1.64
C GLN A 59 29.94 18.76 0.62
N SER A 60 29.66 18.59 -0.66
CA SER A 60 30.62 18.75 -1.74
C SER A 60 30.75 20.21 -2.20
N LYS A 61 31.75 20.48 -3.06
CA LYS A 61 31.91 21.77 -3.74
C LYS A 61 31.14 21.85 -5.07
N LYS A 62 30.35 20.82 -5.41
CA LYS A 62 29.63 20.73 -6.69
C LYS A 62 28.14 20.92 -6.46
N ILE A 63 27.46 21.55 -7.41
CA ILE A 63 26.00 21.56 -7.46
C ILE A 63 25.54 20.16 -7.91
N ARG A 64 24.54 19.59 -7.22
CA ARG A 64 23.90 18.33 -7.62
C ARG A 64 22.68 18.62 -8.49
N LEU A 65 22.74 18.21 -9.76
CA LEU A 65 21.59 18.23 -10.66
C LEU A 65 20.90 16.87 -10.67
N MET A 66 19.56 16.87 -10.71
CA MET A 66 18.74 15.67 -10.87
C MET A 66 17.43 16.05 -11.59
N LEU A 67 17.04 15.26 -12.58
CA LEU A 67 15.77 15.40 -13.28
C LEU A 67 14.78 14.36 -12.76
N LYS A 68 13.60 14.82 -12.33
CA LYS A 68 12.54 13.96 -11.79
C LYS A 68 11.44 13.79 -12.84
N PHE A 69 11.13 12.54 -13.17
CA PHE A 69 10.03 12.19 -14.06
C PHE A 69 8.92 11.51 -13.26
N LEU A 70 7.70 12.04 -13.37
CA LEU A 70 6.52 11.44 -12.79
C LEU A 70 5.82 10.57 -13.83
N PHE A 71 5.48 9.35 -13.43
CA PHE A 71 4.69 8.44 -14.25
C PHE A 71 3.38 8.21 -13.52
N CYS A 72 2.28 8.38 -14.24
CA CYS A 72 0.94 8.05 -13.77
C CYS A 72 0.37 7.01 -14.72
N ARG A 73 -0.23 5.96 -14.16
CA ARG A 73 -1.01 5.00 -14.94
C ARG A 73 -2.36 5.62 -15.25
N THR A 74 -2.74 5.69 -16.52
CA THR A 74 -4.01 6.28 -16.97
C THR A 74 -5.07 5.23 -17.30
N GLU A 75 -4.70 3.95 -17.32
CA GLU A 75 -5.57 2.82 -17.70
C GLU A 75 -5.33 1.63 -16.76
N GLU A 76 -6.42 0.94 -16.41
CA GLU A 76 -6.39 -0.26 -15.59
C GLU A 76 -5.68 -1.41 -16.32
N PRO A 77 -4.82 -2.20 -15.62
CA PRO A 77 -4.24 -3.40 -16.20
C PRO A 77 -5.33 -4.43 -16.53
N LEU A 78 -5.42 -4.84 -17.79
CA LEU A 78 -6.30 -5.93 -18.23
C LEU A 78 -5.57 -7.29 -18.24
N GLN A 79 -4.25 -7.24 -18.39
CA GLN A 79 -3.34 -8.37 -18.38
C GLN A 79 -1.93 -7.88 -18.03
N PRO A 80 -0.99 -8.78 -17.68
CA PRO A 80 0.41 -8.42 -17.45
C PRO A 80 1.00 -7.68 -18.64
N SER A 81 1.68 -6.55 -18.39
CA SER A 81 2.37 -5.76 -19.42
C SER A 81 3.83 -6.18 -19.63
N TRP A 82 4.25 -7.29 -19.02
CA TRP A 82 5.62 -7.82 -19.04
C TRP A 82 5.58 -9.32 -19.31
N ASP A 83 6.72 -9.88 -19.68
CA ASP A 83 6.85 -11.32 -19.93
C ASP A 83 6.75 -12.10 -18.60
N THR A 84 5.71 -12.90 -18.44
CA THR A 84 5.41 -13.62 -17.20
C THR A 84 5.25 -15.11 -17.48
N GLU A 85 6.15 -15.90 -16.92
CA GLU A 85 6.12 -17.36 -17.04
C GLU A 85 5.11 -18.01 -16.07
N SER A 86 4.86 -17.37 -14.92
CA SER A 86 3.88 -17.81 -13.94
C SER A 86 3.15 -16.62 -13.29
N SER A 87 1.84 -16.80 -13.10
CA SER A 87 0.97 -15.85 -12.40
C SER A 87 0.79 -16.17 -10.90
N ASP A 88 1.47 -17.20 -10.43
CA ASP A 88 1.30 -17.73 -9.08
C ASP A 88 1.96 -16.83 -8.04
N TRP A 89 1.27 -16.65 -6.92
CA TRP A 89 1.82 -15.92 -5.78
C TRP A 89 2.72 -16.84 -4.95
N ASN A 90 4.04 -16.65 -5.02
CA ASN A 90 4.98 -17.43 -4.21
C ASN A 90 5.21 -16.78 -2.83
N ILE A 91 4.59 -17.37 -1.81
CA ILE A 91 4.66 -16.89 -0.42
C ILE A 91 6.01 -17.17 0.26
N ASN A 92 6.84 -18.07 -0.28
CA ASN A 92 8.11 -18.51 0.32
C ASN A 92 9.28 -17.54 0.07
N SER A 93 9.00 -16.28 -0.27
CA SER A 93 10.03 -15.25 -0.36
C SER A 93 10.59 -14.95 1.05
N SER A 94 11.84 -14.45 1.14
CA SER A 94 12.53 -14.08 2.39
C SER A 94 11.87 -12.94 3.20
N PHE A 95 10.58 -12.72 2.99
CA PHE A 95 9.79 -11.58 3.41
C PHE A 95 8.46 -12.00 4.06
N SER A 96 8.34 -13.24 4.56
CA SER A 96 7.09 -13.78 5.12
C SER A 96 6.40 -12.81 6.09
N HIS A 97 7.15 -12.21 7.02
CA HIS A 97 6.66 -11.25 8.03
C HIS A 97 6.13 -9.90 7.50
N LYS A 98 6.07 -9.72 6.18
CA LYS A 98 5.59 -8.50 5.51
C LYS A 98 4.12 -8.65 5.08
N PRO A 99 3.42 -7.57 4.70
CA PRO A 99 1.96 -7.62 4.49
C PRO A 99 1.56 -8.36 3.19
N GLN A 100 1.58 -9.69 3.24
CA GLN A 100 1.38 -10.59 2.09
C GLN A 100 0.06 -10.34 1.35
N LEU A 101 -1.03 -10.05 2.08
CA LEU A 101 -2.34 -9.84 1.47
C LEU A 101 -2.40 -8.58 0.61
N MET A 102 -1.84 -7.48 1.10
CA MET A 102 -1.71 -6.24 0.34
C MET A 102 -0.89 -6.47 -0.92
N TRP A 103 0.26 -7.15 -0.80
CA TRP A 103 1.11 -7.41 -1.96
C TRP A 103 0.46 -8.35 -2.97
N ARG A 104 -0.22 -9.38 -2.49
CA ARG A 104 -1.01 -10.28 -3.34
C ARG A 104 -2.12 -9.53 -4.05
N HIS A 105 -2.79 -8.59 -3.37
CA HIS A 105 -3.83 -7.77 -3.98
C HIS A 105 -3.27 -6.92 -5.13
N ILE A 106 -2.14 -6.22 -4.89
CA ILE A 106 -1.45 -5.43 -5.92
C ILE A 106 -0.97 -6.32 -7.07
N TRP A 107 -0.43 -7.50 -6.77
CA TRP A 107 -0.02 -8.48 -7.79
C TRP A 107 -1.20 -8.93 -8.65
N GLN A 108 -2.31 -9.33 -8.03
CA GLN A 108 -3.54 -9.73 -8.73
C GLN A 108 -4.10 -8.58 -9.59
N TRP A 109 -4.02 -7.35 -9.09
CA TRP A 109 -4.38 -6.16 -9.85
C TRP A 109 -3.51 -6.04 -11.12
N TYR A 110 -2.19 -6.13 -11.03
CA TYR A 110 -1.32 -6.09 -12.21
C TYR A 110 -1.55 -7.26 -13.19
N LEU A 111 -2.08 -8.39 -12.72
CA LEU A 111 -2.51 -9.51 -13.58
C LEU A 111 -3.87 -9.27 -14.28
N GLY A 112 -4.55 -8.17 -13.97
CA GLY A 112 -5.90 -7.86 -14.46
C GLY A 112 -7.04 -8.61 -13.77
N LYS A 113 -6.78 -9.25 -12.62
CA LYS A 113 -7.78 -10.09 -11.92
C LYS A 113 -8.78 -9.29 -11.07
N GLY A 114 -8.60 -7.97 -10.93
CA GLY A 114 -9.53 -7.08 -10.19
C GLY A 114 -10.78 -6.66 -10.97
N SER A 115 -10.83 -6.91 -12.28
CA SER A 115 -11.91 -6.48 -13.18
C SER A 115 -13.04 -7.53 -13.30
N GLY A 116 -13.83 -7.69 -12.23
CA GLY A 116 -15.20 -8.17 -12.34
C GLY A 116 -15.46 -9.67 -12.58
N LYS A 117 -14.49 -10.57 -12.43
CA LYS A 117 -14.78 -12.01 -12.35
C LYS A 117 -15.07 -12.41 -10.90
N GLN A 118 -16.18 -13.13 -10.69
CA GLN A 118 -16.55 -13.68 -9.39
C GLN A 118 -15.33 -14.37 -8.76
N LYS A 119 -14.92 -13.92 -7.58
CA LYS A 119 -14.00 -14.67 -6.73
C LYS A 119 -14.74 -15.97 -6.36
N THR A 120 -14.56 -17.03 -7.14
CA THR A 120 -14.82 -18.37 -6.64
C THR A 120 -13.94 -18.53 -5.41
N VAL A 121 -14.57 -18.88 -4.28
CA VAL A 121 -13.90 -19.29 -3.04
C VAL A 121 -13.18 -20.61 -3.33
N SER A 122 -12.15 -20.57 -4.17
CA SER A 122 -11.28 -21.71 -4.41
C SER A 122 -10.41 -21.84 -3.18
N ALA A 123 -10.73 -22.86 -2.39
CA ALA A 123 -9.99 -23.43 -1.27
C ALA A 123 -8.68 -22.71 -0.94
N ILE A 124 -8.72 -21.99 0.16
CA ILE A 124 -7.62 -21.35 0.84
C ILE A 124 -6.59 -22.44 1.22
N ASN A 125 -5.65 -22.76 0.32
CA ASN A 125 -4.38 -23.38 0.70
C ASN A 125 -3.42 -22.26 1.09
N ILE A 126 -3.70 -21.63 2.23
CA ILE A 126 -2.76 -20.72 2.89
C ILE A 126 -1.86 -21.58 3.79
N ASN A 127 -0.55 -21.49 3.56
CA ASN A 127 0.42 -22.14 4.41
C ASN A 127 0.31 -21.56 5.85
N VAL A 128 0.22 -22.46 6.82
CA VAL A 128 -0.50 -22.34 8.10
C VAL A 128 0.12 -21.36 9.12
N GLU A 129 1.26 -20.74 8.86
CA GLU A 129 2.06 -20.18 9.97
C GLU A 129 1.84 -18.70 10.31
N GLU A 130 1.44 -17.82 9.37
CA GLU A 130 1.34 -16.37 9.66
C GLU A 130 -0.09 -15.82 9.83
N SER A 131 -1.10 -16.64 9.56
CA SER A 131 -2.51 -16.30 9.84
C SER A 131 -2.95 -16.62 11.28
N ASN A 132 -2.00 -17.05 12.12
CA ASN A 132 -2.21 -17.70 13.42
C ASN A 132 -2.58 -16.75 14.57
N ARG A 133 -3.55 -15.83 14.37
CA ARG A 133 -4.34 -15.29 15.50
C ARG A 133 -5.84 -15.06 15.23
N LEU A 134 -6.33 -15.06 14.00
CA LEU A 134 -7.78 -14.81 13.74
C LEU A 134 -8.50 -15.83 12.88
N LEU A 135 -7.79 -16.65 12.09
CA LEU A 135 -8.43 -17.57 11.13
C LEU A 135 -8.33 -19.06 11.52
N SER A 136 -7.84 -19.36 12.73
CA SER A 136 -7.72 -20.74 13.24
C SER A 136 -8.91 -21.21 14.09
N CYS A 137 -9.99 -20.43 14.18
CA CYS A 137 -11.21 -20.83 14.87
C CYS A 137 -12.15 -21.54 13.89
N SER A 138 -12.01 -22.86 13.80
CA SER A 138 -13.04 -23.74 13.23
C SER A 138 -14.34 -23.54 14.01
N GLY A 139 -15.24 -22.69 13.50
CA GLY A 139 -16.55 -22.39 14.11
C GLY A 139 -16.95 -20.91 14.11
N THR A 140 -16.06 -19.98 13.76
CA THR A 140 -16.38 -18.54 13.77
C THR A 140 -17.23 -18.17 12.56
N THR A 141 -18.36 -17.51 12.80
CA THR A 141 -19.24 -17.03 11.72
C THR A 141 -18.60 -15.86 10.98
N THR A 142 -19.00 -15.61 9.72
CA THR A 142 -18.54 -14.42 8.97
C THR A 142 -18.82 -13.12 9.73
N GLU A 143 -19.93 -13.06 10.48
CA GLU A 143 -20.32 -11.90 11.29
C GLU A 143 -19.33 -11.66 12.44
N GLU A 144 -18.97 -12.71 13.18
CA GLU A 144 -17.96 -12.64 14.25
C GLU A 144 -16.57 -12.25 13.71
N MET A 145 -16.21 -12.72 12.51
CA MET A 145 -14.98 -12.31 11.84
C MET A 145 -14.97 -10.83 11.48
N ILE A 146 -16.06 -10.33 10.88
CA ILE A 146 -16.21 -8.90 10.54
C ILE A 146 -16.13 -8.04 11.80
N GLU A 147 -16.75 -8.47 12.90
CA GLU A 147 -16.71 -7.71 14.15
C GLU A 147 -15.30 -7.65 14.73
N THR A 148 -14.61 -8.79 14.78
CA THR A 148 -13.24 -8.88 15.30
C THR A 148 -12.27 -8.03 14.47
N LEU A 149 -12.35 -8.13 13.13
CA LEU A 149 -11.53 -7.30 12.23
C LEU A 149 -11.90 -5.83 12.34
N GLY A 150 -13.19 -5.51 12.51
CA GLY A 150 -13.67 -4.15 12.72
C GLY A 150 -13.21 -3.51 14.03
N GLN A 151 -12.79 -4.30 15.01
CA GLN A 151 -12.06 -3.79 16.18
C GLN A 151 -10.58 -3.55 15.82
N ALA A 152 -9.95 -4.48 15.11
CA ALA A 152 -8.54 -4.39 14.73
C ALA A 152 -8.21 -3.20 13.79
N VAL A 153 -9.17 -2.68 13.01
CA VAL A 153 -8.97 -1.45 12.21
C VAL A 153 -8.78 -0.19 13.06
N HIS A 154 -8.94 -0.27 14.39
CA HIS A 154 -8.67 0.83 15.33
C HIS A 154 -7.35 0.67 16.10
N ASP A 155 -6.55 -0.35 15.78
CA ASP A 155 -5.26 -0.60 16.44
C ASP A 155 -4.30 0.60 16.28
N GLN A 156 -3.45 0.87 17.26
CA GLN A 156 -2.46 1.94 17.18
C GLN A 156 -1.35 1.61 16.16
N ASN A 157 -1.07 0.32 15.97
CA ASN A 157 -0.12 -0.16 14.98
C ASN A 157 -0.74 -0.14 13.57
N GLU A 158 -0.15 0.68 12.71
CA GLU A 158 -0.57 0.85 11.31
C GLU A 158 -0.54 -0.47 10.52
N VAL A 159 0.45 -1.34 10.74
CA VAL A 159 0.54 -2.63 10.06
C VAL A 159 -0.66 -3.50 10.42
N THR A 160 -1.06 -3.52 11.71
CA THR A 160 -2.24 -4.24 12.17
C THR A 160 -3.52 -3.69 11.54
N ARG A 161 -3.68 -2.35 11.52
CA ARG A 161 -4.87 -1.72 10.91
C ARG A 161 -4.97 -2.04 9.43
N LEU A 162 -3.90 -1.83 8.66
CA LEU A 162 -3.88 -2.10 7.21
C LEU A 162 -4.15 -3.57 6.94
N LYS A 163 -3.55 -4.49 7.72
CA LYS A 163 -3.84 -5.91 7.60
C LYS A 163 -5.33 -6.20 7.78
N ALA A 164 -5.95 -5.67 8.84
CA ALA A 164 -7.37 -5.86 9.11
C ALA A 164 -8.27 -5.29 7.98
N LEU A 165 -7.89 -4.16 7.39
CA LEU A 165 -8.61 -3.57 6.25
C LEU A 165 -8.55 -4.45 5.00
N TYR A 166 -7.38 -5.01 4.66
CA TYR A 166 -7.26 -5.96 3.55
C TYR A 166 -7.99 -7.29 3.85
N ASP A 167 -7.96 -7.76 5.10
CA ASP A 167 -8.73 -8.94 5.52
C ASP A 167 -10.25 -8.72 5.35
N LEU A 168 -10.78 -7.56 5.78
CA LEU A 168 -12.17 -7.17 5.52
C LEU A 168 -12.47 -7.07 4.01
N GLY A 169 -11.53 -6.56 3.22
CA GLY A 169 -11.64 -6.52 1.77
C GLY A 169 -11.78 -7.90 1.12
N GLU A 170 -11.07 -8.91 1.64
CA GLU A 170 -11.18 -10.29 1.15
C GLU A 170 -12.51 -10.96 1.52
N ILE A 171 -13.15 -10.56 2.62
CA ILE A 171 -14.54 -10.99 2.95
C ILE A 171 -15.52 -10.46 1.88
N GLY A 172 -15.24 -9.28 1.31
CA GLY A 172 -16.00 -8.74 0.19
C GLY A 172 -17.28 -8.02 0.62
N VAL A 173 -18.38 -8.27 -0.09
CA VAL A 173 -19.63 -7.47 0.03
C VAL A 173 -20.19 -7.40 1.45
N SER A 174 -20.09 -8.50 2.22
CA SER A 174 -20.61 -8.56 3.59
C SER A 174 -19.86 -7.63 4.55
N ALA A 175 -18.61 -7.28 4.25
CA ALA A 175 -17.80 -6.37 5.07
C ALA A 175 -18.00 -4.89 4.69
N VAL A 176 -18.64 -4.58 3.56
CA VAL A 176 -18.85 -3.21 3.08
C VAL A 176 -19.52 -2.32 4.13
N PRO A 177 -20.59 -2.73 4.84
CA PRO A 177 -21.20 -1.88 5.87
C PRO A 177 -20.22 -1.48 6.98
N LYS A 178 -19.39 -2.42 7.46
CA LYS A 178 -18.40 -2.15 8.52
C LYS A 178 -17.30 -1.20 8.01
N LEU A 179 -16.81 -1.43 6.79
CA LEU A 179 -15.85 -0.54 6.13
C LEU A 179 -16.43 0.87 5.92
N MET A 180 -17.68 0.99 5.49
CA MET A 180 -18.32 2.29 5.28
C MET A 180 -18.54 3.07 6.59
N THR A 181 -18.87 2.38 7.68
CA THR A 181 -18.93 3.01 9.01
C THR A 181 -17.59 3.64 9.37
N LYS A 182 -16.50 2.87 9.26
CA LYS A 182 -15.14 3.36 9.54
C LYS A 182 -14.75 4.51 8.60
N PHE A 183 -15.05 4.38 7.30
CA PHE A 183 -14.77 5.43 6.32
C PHE A 183 -15.44 6.75 6.68
N ARG A 184 -16.72 6.72 7.09
CA ARG A 184 -17.45 7.93 7.52
C ARG A 184 -16.88 8.52 8.81
N GLU A 185 -16.44 7.68 9.75
CA GLU A 185 -15.76 8.13 10.97
C GLU A 185 -14.42 8.83 10.65
N GLU A 186 -13.58 8.20 9.83
CA GLU A 186 -12.31 8.77 9.39
C GLU A 186 -12.50 10.05 8.58
N SER A 187 -13.51 10.11 7.73
CA SER A 187 -13.76 11.29 6.88
C SER A 187 -14.17 12.52 7.68
N LYS A 188 -14.86 12.35 8.81
CA LYS A 188 -15.34 13.48 9.64
C LYS A 188 -14.20 14.28 10.27
N THR A 189 -13.15 13.60 10.73
CA THR A 189 -12.08 14.25 11.50
C THR A 189 -10.72 14.14 10.83
N GLY A 190 -10.51 13.11 10.01
CA GLY A 190 -9.22 12.78 9.39
C GLY A 190 -8.70 13.88 8.48
N SER A 191 -9.54 14.51 7.65
CA SER A 191 -9.07 15.57 6.77
C SER A 191 -8.58 16.80 7.52
N ILE A 192 -9.23 17.17 8.62
CA ILE A 192 -8.82 18.30 9.45
C ILE A 192 -7.53 17.94 10.20
N GLN A 193 -7.49 16.77 10.82
CA GLN A 193 -6.30 16.29 11.51
C GLN A 193 -5.09 16.20 10.57
N ASN A 194 -5.27 15.70 9.36
CA ASN A 194 -4.20 15.61 8.36
C ASN A 194 -3.68 17.00 7.95
N LEU A 195 -4.56 18.00 7.81
CA LEU A 195 -4.16 19.38 7.54
C LEU A 195 -3.34 19.99 8.70
N GLU A 196 -3.64 19.61 9.94
CA GLU A 196 -2.98 20.13 11.14
C GLU A 196 -1.59 19.52 11.40
N ARG A 197 -1.27 18.35 10.80
CA ARG A 197 -0.04 17.60 11.12
C ARG A 197 1.27 18.26 10.67
N ALA A 198 1.22 19.33 9.88
CA ALA A 198 2.38 20.10 9.39
C ALA A 198 3.52 19.25 8.77
N ASP A 199 3.22 18.00 8.38
CA ASP A 199 4.13 17.01 7.80
C ASP A 199 3.86 16.79 6.31
N PHE A 200 3.12 17.71 5.67
CA PHE A 200 2.63 17.60 4.29
C PHE A 200 1.79 16.34 4.03
N ALA A 201 1.18 15.75 5.07
CA ALA A 201 0.23 14.66 4.91
C ALA A 201 -0.87 15.06 3.92
N ASN A 202 -1.24 14.11 3.06
CA ASN A 202 -2.36 14.33 2.15
C ASN A 202 -3.63 14.48 2.98
N PRO A 203 -4.39 15.59 2.86
CA PRO A 203 -5.65 15.78 3.60
C PRO A 203 -6.63 14.62 3.40
N SER A 204 -6.63 14.01 2.21
CA SER A 204 -7.50 12.88 1.85
C SER A 204 -6.92 11.51 2.20
N GLN A 205 -5.87 11.45 3.02
CA GLN A 205 -5.25 10.20 3.46
C GLN A 205 -6.14 9.51 4.50
N ILE A 206 -6.86 8.48 4.05
CA ILE A 206 -7.86 7.72 4.82
C ILE A 206 -7.55 6.24 4.63
N ASP A 207 -7.15 5.54 5.69
CA ASP A 207 -6.71 4.13 5.60
C ASP A 207 -7.83 3.23 5.05
N THR A 208 -9.08 3.48 5.44
CA THR A 208 -10.22 2.60 5.11
C THR A 208 -10.45 2.42 3.60
N VAL A 209 -10.00 3.37 2.78
CA VAL A 209 -10.12 3.27 1.32
C VAL A 209 -9.38 2.05 0.76
N TYR A 210 -8.33 1.57 1.43
CA TYR A 210 -7.63 0.35 1.02
C TYR A 210 -8.50 -0.90 1.16
N GLY A 211 -9.29 -0.99 2.24
CA GLY A 211 -10.23 -2.10 2.43
C GLY A 211 -11.36 -2.07 1.40
N LEU A 212 -11.92 -0.88 1.14
CA LEU A 212 -12.97 -0.69 0.12
C LEU A 212 -12.44 -0.98 -1.30
N ALA A 213 -11.22 -0.55 -1.61
CA ALA A 213 -10.55 -0.89 -2.87
C ALA A 213 -10.33 -2.41 -3.00
N ALA A 214 -9.97 -3.07 -1.89
CA ALA A 214 -9.80 -4.52 -1.87
C ALA A 214 -11.10 -5.31 -2.08
N VAL A 215 -12.25 -4.78 -1.63
CA VAL A 215 -13.58 -5.29 -2.01
C VAL A 215 -13.81 -5.13 -3.52
N GLY A 216 -13.40 -3.99 -4.09
CA GLY A 216 -13.52 -3.67 -5.50
C GLY A 216 -14.91 -3.18 -5.91
N LYS A 217 -15.38 -3.57 -7.11
CA LYS A 217 -16.66 -3.10 -7.70
C LYS A 217 -17.87 -3.14 -6.74
N PRO A 218 -18.06 -4.16 -5.88
CA PRO A 218 -19.18 -4.19 -4.95
C PRO A 218 -19.21 -3.05 -3.91
N ALA A 219 -18.09 -2.38 -3.63
CA ALA A 219 -18.05 -1.24 -2.71
C ALA A 219 -18.49 0.09 -3.38
N VAL A 220 -18.49 0.15 -4.71
CA VAL A 220 -18.75 1.39 -5.46
C VAL A 220 -20.12 2.00 -5.17
N PRO A 221 -21.25 1.26 -5.15
CA PRO A 221 -22.56 1.86 -4.86
C PRO A 221 -22.60 2.56 -3.51
N ALA A 222 -22.04 1.94 -2.46
CA ALA A 222 -22.01 2.51 -1.13
C ALA A 222 -21.12 3.77 -1.03
N LEU A 223 -20.04 3.82 -1.82
CA LEU A 223 -19.22 5.02 -1.96
C LEU A 223 -19.95 6.14 -2.70
N MET A 224 -20.70 5.83 -3.77
CA MET A 224 -21.49 6.81 -4.51
C MET A 224 -22.55 7.48 -3.63
N GLU A 225 -23.21 6.73 -2.76
CA GLU A 225 -24.15 7.26 -1.75
C GLU A 225 -23.52 8.26 -0.76
N THR A 226 -22.18 8.40 -0.73
CA THR A 226 -21.51 9.40 0.11
C THR A 226 -21.22 10.72 -0.60
N LEU A 227 -21.39 10.76 -1.92
CA LEU A 227 -21.17 11.95 -2.74
C LEU A 227 -22.43 12.81 -2.88
N ASP A 228 -23.60 12.22 -2.63
CA ASP A 228 -24.91 12.88 -2.59
C ASP A 228 -25.16 13.56 -1.23
#